data_AF-F8NB57-F1
#
_entry.id   AF-F8NB57-F1
#
_cell.length_a   1.000
_cell.length_b   1.000
_cell.length_c   1.000
_cell.angle_alpha   90.00
_cell.angle_beta   90.00
_cell.angle_gamma   90.00
#
_symmetry.space_group_name_H-M   'P 1'
#
loop_
_entity.id
_entity.type
_entity.pdbx_description
1 polymer ?
#
loop_
_entity_poly.entity_id
_entity_poly.type
_entity_poly.pdbx_seq_one_letter_code
_entity_poly.pdbx_strand_id
1 'polypeptide(L)'
;MEYQITITGTIGCWWNSASFDYVQYVLNQNKGKEVHVGFSSYGGYVKDGLELYQAFKNHGNVHAHAFGMNASISTIAMLGCKTIDIVKGSFFLIHNTSTMIDTYSQKNKDDLDAYIKNLTKQKDDLATFDDVLAQMYADKTGKTKEECAAQMNKGNWMSAQEAVDFGLVDSIYEDDKDEKATVEITNLFMNNYKNNKEAGIPPLPKPQQPIAAVADSEGNPTPTFLQKTLQGIKNLLHKSNVEDNQQQMSKTKENAALLAALAVDSLPTDDKGQYILTAEQTEKLNEMLGKPKDEHKDDSPAPQAPKDQPKDEASELKAELQKAKNDLAAKDEQIKNLQKNPSPEDKTNDNPADEHPQVTAFDIAKAIKDI
;
A
#
# COMPACT_ATOMS: atom_id res chain seq x y z
N MET A 1 -1.94 23.58 -12.53
CA MET A 1 -1.04 24.70 -12.13
C MET A 1 0.35 24.50 -12.72
N GLU A 2 1.19 25.54 -12.84
CA GLU A 2 2.61 25.40 -13.23
C GLU A 2 3.49 25.46 -11.97
N TYR A 3 4.28 24.43 -11.72
CA TYR A 3 5.17 24.34 -10.56
C TYR A 3 6.62 24.64 -10.95
N GLN A 4 7.31 25.49 -10.20
CA GLN A 4 8.76 25.69 -10.38
C GLN A 4 9.55 24.52 -9.81
N ILE A 5 9.00 23.83 -8.80
CA ILE A 5 9.60 22.68 -8.14
C ILE A 5 8.53 21.63 -7.92
N THR A 6 8.85 20.37 -8.16
CA THR A 6 8.00 19.24 -7.75
C THR A 6 8.83 18.32 -6.88
N ILE A 7 8.36 18.07 -5.66
CA ILE A 7 8.98 17.20 -4.68
C ILE A 7 8.17 15.91 -4.64
N THR A 8 8.66 14.91 -5.38
CA THR A 8 8.14 13.54 -5.41
C THR A 8 9.20 12.58 -4.90
N GLY A 9 8.79 11.38 -4.50
CA GLY A 9 9.69 10.33 -4.01
C GLY A 9 10.28 10.63 -2.64
N THR A 10 11.53 10.22 -2.39
CA THR A 10 12.13 10.23 -1.03
C THR A 10 12.97 11.49 -0.79
N ILE A 11 12.58 12.33 0.16
CA ILE A 11 13.31 13.55 0.52
C ILE A 11 14.70 13.21 1.06
N GLY A 12 15.72 13.91 0.55
CA GLY A 12 17.15 13.67 0.85
C GLY A 12 17.77 12.53 0.05
N CYS A 13 17.00 11.90 -0.85
CA CYS A 13 17.50 10.87 -1.75
C CYS A 13 17.78 11.47 -3.15
N TRP A 14 19.06 11.58 -3.50
CA TRP A 14 19.51 12.28 -4.71
C TRP A 14 19.07 11.65 -6.04
N TRP A 15 18.67 10.37 -6.06
CA TRP A 15 18.26 9.68 -7.30
C TRP A 15 16.74 9.65 -7.53
N ASN A 16 15.91 9.98 -6.53
CA ASN A 16 14.45 9.85 -6.62
C ASN A 16 13.69 11.02 -5.97
N SER A 17 14.35 12.15 -5.74
CA SER A 17 13.68 13.38 -5.30
C SER A 17 14.52 14.61 -5.63
N ALA A 18 13.93 15.79 -5.46
CA ALA A 18 14.66 17.05 -5.58
C ALA A 18 15.70 17.14 -4.46
N SER A 19 16.97 17.33 -4.83
CA SER A 19 18.03 17.59 -3.85
C SER A 19 17.83 18.98 -3.21
N PHE A 20 18.30 19.13 -1.97
CA PHE A 20 18.29 20.42 -1.30
C PHE A 20 18.97 21.52 -2.13
N ASP A 21 20.14 21.22 -2.72
CA ASP A 21 20.88 22.16 -3.55
C ASP A 21 20.08 22.63 -4.77
N TYR A 22 19.33 21.73 -5.40
CA TYR A 22 18.45 22.08 -6.53
C TYR A 22 17.32 23.00 -6.08
N VAL A 23 16.66 22.66 -4.97
CA VAL A 23 15.60 23.52 -4.40
C VAL A 23 16.15 24.90 -4.07
N GLN A 24 17.30 24.96 -3.39
CA GLN A 24 17.94 26.22 -3.03
C GLN A 24 18.35 27.04 -4.27
N TYR A 25 18.84 26.38 -5.33
CA TYR A 25 19.13 27.03 -6.61
C TYR A 25 17.87 27.67 -7.19
N VAL A 26 16.75 26.93 -7.29
CA VAL A 26 15.49 27.46 -7.85
C VAL A 26 14.95 28.61 -7.01
N LEU A 27 14.99 28.50 -5.67
CA LEU A 27 14.59 29.60 -4.77
C LEU A 27 15.47 30.85 -4.98
N ASN A 28 16.78 30.67 -5.16
CA ASN A 28 17.69 31.78 -5.43
C ASN A 28 17.42 32.48 -6.77
N GLN A 29 17.02 31.74 -7.80
CA GLN A 29 16.61 32.31 -9.10
C GLN A 29 15.29 33.08 -9.02
N ASN A 30 14.46 32.80 -8.01
CA ASN A 30 13.15 33.39 -7.82
C ASN A 30 13.05 34.33 -6.62
N LYS A 31 14.18 34.86 -6.13
CA LYS A 31 14.20 35.85 -5.03
C LYS A 31 13.22 36.99 -5.26
N GLY A 32 12.34 37.22 -4.29
CA GLY A 32 11.33 38.27 -4.33
C GLY A 32 10.15 37.98 -5.26
N LYS A 33 10.08 36.80 -5.87
CA LYS A 33 8.95 36.33 -6.68
C LYS A 33 8.16 35.27 -5.94
N GLU A 34 7.00 34.95 -6.48
CA GLU A 34 6.20 33.81 -6.04
C GLU A 34 6.76 32.49 -6.57
N VAL A 35 6.75 31.46 -5.73
CA VAL A 35 7.19 30.10 -6.08
C VAL A 35 6.10 29.11 -5.67
N HIS A 36 5.64 28.30 -6.62
CA HIS A 36 4.73 27.19 -6.42
C HIS A 36 5.49 25.87 -6.41
N VAL A 37 5.29 25.08 -5.36
CA VAL A 37 5.94 23.79 -5.16
C VAL A 37 4.87 22.71 -5.06
N GLY A 38 4.90 21.76 -5.99
CA GLY A 38 4.05 20.58 -5.93
C GLY A 38 4.65 19.51 -5.03
N PHE A 39 3.83 18.89 -4.16
CA PHE A 39 4.25 17.82 -3.26
C PHE A 39 3.42 16.55 -3.46
N SER A 40 4.12 15.42 -3.61
CA SER A 40 3.55 14.07 -3.52
C SER A 40 4.68 13.12 -3.09
N SER A 41 5.05 13.19 -1.81
CA SER A 41 6.18 12.48 -1.23
C SER A 41 5.78 11.67 0.01
N TYR A 42 6.38 10.49 0.13
CA TYR A 42 6.30 9.64 1.32
C TYR A 42 7.20 10.11 2.47
N GLY A 43 7.94 11.20 2.28
CA GLY A 43 8.93 11.72 3.22
C GLY A 43 10.33 11.18 2.96
N GLY A 44 11.14 11.00 4.00
CA GLY A 44 12.56 10.68 3.89
C GLY A 44 13.36 11.15 5.10
N TYR A 45 14.56 11.67 4.84
CA TYR A 45 15.49 12.05 5.91
C TYR A 45 15.05 13.32 6.64
N VAL A 46 15.01 13.26 7.99
CA VAL A 46 14.56 14.36 8.87
C VAL A 46 15.38 15.63 8.63
N LYS A 47 16.70 15.50 8.50
CA LYS A 47 17.62 16.61 8.24
C LYS A 47 17.22 17.39 6.99
N ASP A 48 17.10 16.71 5.85
CA ASP A 48 16.81 17.34 4.56
C ASP A 48 15.44 18.03 4.55
N GLY A 49 14.42 17.44 5.18
CA GLY A 49 13.12 18.10 5.27
C GLY A 49 13.11 19.34 6.17
N LEU A 50 13.91 19.36 7.25
CA LEU A 50 14.11 20.57 8.07
C LEU A 50 14.88 21.67 7.31
N GLU A 51 15.84 21.30 6.47
CA GLU A 51 16.55 22.23 5.60
C GLU A 51 15.61 22.84 4.55
N LEU A 52 14.74 22.02 3.93
CA LEU A 52 13.70 22.47 3.02
C LEU A 52 12.72 23.43 3.73
N TYR A 53 12.23 23.06 4.91
CA TYR A 53 11.40 23.93 5.75
C TYR A 53 12.04 25.30 5.93
N GLN A 54 13.31 25.34 6.33
CA GLN A 54 14.00 26.61 6.59
C GLN A 54 14.26 27.39 5.30
N ALA A 55 14.57 26.72 4.19
CA ALA A 55 14.77 27.36 2.90
C ALA A 55 13.50 28.04 2.38
N PHE A 56 12.35 27.36 2.45
CA PHE A 56 11.06 27.94 2.07
C PHE A 56 10.68 29.12 2.98
N LYS A 57 10.90 28.97 4.29
CA LYS A 57 10.63 30.02 5.27
C LYS A 57 11.50 31.26 5.03
N ASN A 58 12.78 31.08 4.72
CA ASN A 58 13.71 32.16 4.39
C ASN A 58 13.33 32.87 3.08
N HIS A 59 12.79 32.14 2.11
CA HIS A 59 12.31 32.73 0.87
C HIS A 59 11.02 33.55 1.08
N GLY A 60 10.11 33.10 1.95
CA GLY A 60 8.97 33.86 2.46
C GLY A 60 7.76 33.98 1.53
N ASN A 61 7.89 33.67 0.23
CA ASN A 61 6.78 33.66 -0.73
C ASN A 61 6.71 32.36 -1.54
N VAL A 62 6.66 31.23 -0.83
CA VAL A 62 6.53 29.88 -1.41
C VAL A 62 5.16 29.31 -1.07
N HIS A 63 4.48 28.71 -2.04
CA HIS A 63 3.15 28.11 -1.91
C HIS A 63 3.26 26.61 -2.17
N ALA A 64 2.83 25.79 -1.20
CA ALA A 64 2.83 24.33 -1.31
C ALA A 64 1.49 23.83 -1.83
N HIS A 65 1.54 22.95 -2.82
CA HIS A 65 0.39 22.30 -3.44
C HIS A 65 0.53 20.78 -3.25
N ALA A 66 -0.14 20.23 -2.24
CA ALA A 66 -0.11 18.81 -1.94
C ALA A 66 -1.09 18.04 -2.85
N PHE A 67 -0.63 17.00 -3.51
CA PHE A 67 -1.47 16.09 -4.30
C PHE A 67 -1.07 14.64 -4.07
N GLY A 68 -1.95 13.69 -4.38
CA GLY A 68 -1.64 12.26 -4.21
C GLY A 68 -1.38 11.87 -2.76
N MET A 69 -0.15 11.44 -2.46
CA MET A 69 0.25 10.92 -1.13
C MET A 69 1.31 11.81 -0.50
N ASN A 70 1.03 12.36 0.68
CA ASN A 70 1.92 13.27 1.40
C ASN A 70 2.13 12.80 2.83
N ALA A 71 3.35 12.35 3.16
CA ALA A 71 3.63 11.76 4.46
C ALA A 71 4.94 12.23 5.08
N SER A 72 5.02 12.07 6.40
CA SER A 72 6.28 12.14 7.16
C SER A 72 6.99 13.48 6.95
N ILE A 73 8.31 13.52 6.81
CA ILE A 73 9.05 14.79 6.72
C ILE A 73 8.64 15.71 5.56
N SER A 74 7.92 15.20 4.54
CA SER A 74 7.34 16.04 3.49
C SER A 74 6.35 17.05 4.07
N THR A 75 5.58 16.67 5.08
CA THR A 75 4.57 17.56 5.70
C THR A 75 5.25 18.66 6.50
N ILE A 76 6.38 18.37 7.17
CA ILE A 76 7.22 19.35 7.87
C ILE A 76 7.84 20.34 6.88
N ALA A 77 8.37 19.86 5.74
CA ALA A 77 8.90 20.74 4.71
C ALA A 77 7.85 21.76 4.25
N MET A 78 6.61 21.32 4.02
CA MET A 78 5.51 22.21 3.63
C MET A 78 5.19 23.29 4.67
N LEU A 79 5.43 23.07 5.97
CA LEU A 79 5.21 24.08 7.01
C LEU A 79 6.10 25.32 6.84
N GLY A 80 7.17 25.23 6.05
CA GLY A 80 8.03 26.36 5.72
C GLY A 80 7.43 27.27 4.64
N CYS A 81 6.41 26.80 3.94
CA CYS A 81 5.71 27.55 2.91
C CYS A 81 4.70 28.53 3.52
N LYS A 82 4.41 29.59 2.78
CA LYS A 82 3.47 30.66 3.14
C LYS A 82 2.02 30.15 3.16
N THR A 83 1.67 29.30 2.21
CA THR A 83 0.37 28.60 2.18
C THR A 83 0.57 27.15 1.81
N ILE A 84 -0.36 26.31 2.25
CA ILE A 84 -0.45 24.90 1.89
C ILE A 84 -1.90 24.65 1.47
N ASP A 85 -2.10 24.25 0.22
CA ASP A 85 -3.37 23.67 -0.23
C ASP A 85 -3.19 22.20 -0.61
N ILE A 86 -4.29 21.46 -0.56
CA ILE A 86 -4.31 20.04 -0.89
C ILE A 86 -5.39 19.73 -1.92
N VAL A 87 -5.02 19.04 -2.98
CA VAL A 87 -5.94 18.59 -4.02
C VAL A 87 -6.93 17.61 -3.41
N LYS A 88 -8.22 17.79 -3.70
CA LYS A 88 -9.27 16.86 -3.27
C LYS A 88 -8.96 15.42 -3.70
N GLY A 89 -9.24 14.47 -2.81
CA GLY A 89 -8.89 13.07 -3.01
C GLY A 89 -7.45 12.68 -2.66
N SER A 90 -6.62 13.65 -2.22
CA SER A 90 -5.27 13.38 -1.72
C SER A 90 -5.27 12.96 -0.25
N PHE A 91 -4.15 12.40 0.18
CA PHE A 91 -3.94 11.90 1.53
C PHE A 91 -2.75 12.58 2.21
N PHE A 92 -2.89 12.80 3.51
CA PHE A 92 -1.90 13.44 4.38
C PHE A 92 -1.61 12.54 5.58
N LEU A 93 -0.35 12.40 5.99
CA LEU A 93 0.03 11.55 7.12
C LEU A 93 1.18 12.16 7.91
N ILE A 94 0.95 12.34 9.20
CA ILE A 94 1.99 12.68 10.18
C ILE A 94 2.20 11.47 11.09
N HIS A 95 3.46 11.18 11.42
CA HIS A 95 3.81 10.05 12.29
C HIS A 95 5.12 10.31 13.03
N ASN A 96 5.40 9.51 14.06
CA ASN A 96 6.68 9.57 14.78
C ASN A 96 7.85 9.17 13.88
N THR A 97 9.00 9.77 14.15
CA THR A 97 10.24 9.46 13.46
C THR A 97 10.61 7.99 13.62
N SER A 98 11.25 7.46 12.59
CA SER A 98 11.72 6.08 12.55
C SER A 98 13.20 6.05 12.18
N THR A 99 13.85 4.94 12.54
CA THR A 99 15.21 4.64 12.10
C THR A 99 15.20 3.28 11.42
N MET A 100 16.00 3.14 10.36
CA MET A 100 16.19 1.86 9.69
C MET A 100 17.13 0.99 10.54
N ILE A 101 16.69 -0.22 10.83
CA ILE A 101 17.52 -1.24 11.48
C ILE A 101 17.71 -2.37 10.49
N ASP A 102 18.89 -2.44 9.87
CA ASP A 102 19.30 -3.54 9.01
C ASP A 102 20.56 -4.20 9.58
N THR A 103 20.46 -5.49 9.91
CA THR A 103 21.59 -6.23 10.47
C THR A 103 21.58 -7.68 10.01
N TYR A 104 22.72 -8.15 9.53
CA TYR A 104 22.98 -9.56 9.24
C TYR A 104 24.26 -9.99 9.96
N SER A 105 24.10 -10.54 11.17
CA SER A 105 25.26 -10.98 11.98
C SER A 105 24.89 -12.11 12.95
N GLN A 106 25.88 -12.94 13.28
CA GLN A 106 25.80 -13.89 14.40
C GLN A 106 26.28 -13.19 15.68
N LYS A 107 25.52 -13.29 16.77
CA LYS A 107 25.77 -12.59 18.04
C LYS A 107 25.72 -13.57 19.21
N ASN A 108 26.67 -13.48 20.13
CA ASN A 108 26.61 -14.21 21.40
C ASN A 108 25.74 -13.44 22.42
N LYS A 109 25.60 -13.95 23.66
CA LYS A 109 24.80 -13.32 24.71
C LYS A 109 25.19 -11.85 24.96
N ASP A 110 26.48 -11.59 25.15
CA ASP A 110 26.97 -10.25 25.50
C ASP A 110 26.81 -9.26 24.33
N ASP A 111 26.95 -9.74 23.09
CA ASP A 111 26.68 -8.96 21.88
C ASP A 111 25.20 -8.55 21.77
N LEU A 112 24.28 -9.44 22.16
CA LEU A 112 22.84 -9.15 22.18
C LEU A 112 22.49 -8.13 23.26
N ASP A 113 23.05 -8.25 24.46
CA ASP A 113 22.85 -7.28 25.54
C ASP A 113 23.33 -5.88 25.14
N ALA A 114 24.50 -5.78 24.50
CA ALA A 114 25.03 -4.53 23.97
C ALA A 114 24.14 -3.96 22.85
N TYR A 115 23.61 -4.82 21.98
CA TYR A 115 22.73 -4.40 20.89
C TYR A 115 21.38 -3.88 21.41
N ILE A 116 20.76 -4.56 22.37
CA ILE A 116 19.51 -4.09 23.03
C ILE A 116 19.71 -2.74 23.70
N LYS A 117 20.85 -2.54 24.39
CA LYS A 117 21.19 -1.25 24.99
C LYS A 117 21.32 -0.15 23.94
N ASN A 118 21.96 -0.44 22.81
CA ASN A 118 22.08 0.52 21.71
C ASN A 118 20.71 0.86 21.09
N LEU A 119 19.86 -0.14 20.84
CA LEU A 119 18.51 0.07 20.32
C LEU A 119 17.63 0.89 21.29
N THR A 120 17.76 0.64 22.60
CA THR A 120 17.05 1.40 23.62
C THR A 120 17.48 2.87 23.58
N LYS A 121 18.80 3.12 23.50
CA LYS A 121 19.31 4.48 23.31
C LYS A 121 18.79 5.13 22.02
N GLN A 122 18.80 4.43 20.89
CA GLN A 122 18.28 4.97 19.63
C GLN A 122 16.79 5.33 19.73
N LYS A 123 15.98 4.46 20.36
CA LYS A 123 14.57 4.74 20.64
C LYS A 123 14.38 6.01 21.47
N ASP A 124 15.19 6.19 22.51
CA ASP A 124 15.12 7.38 23.36
C ASP A 124 15.58 8.65 22.60
N ASP A 125 16.56 8.53 21.70
CA ASP A 125 16.99 9.64 20.84
C ASP A 125 15.89 10.06 19.84
N LEU A 126 15.12 9.11 19.28
CA LEU A 126 13.97 9.40 18.40
C LEU A 126 12.91 10.27 19.09
N ALA A 127 12.69 10.07 20.40
CA ALA A 127 11.73 10.89 21.15
C ALA A 127 12.07 12.39 21.15
N THR A 128 13.35 12.74 21.00
CA THR A 128 13.77 14.15 20.86
C THR A 128 13.30 14.74 19.54
N PHE A 129 13.39 13.99 18.44
CA PHE A 129 12.87 14.43 17.15
C PHE A 129 11.35 14.52 17.18
N ASP A 130 10.68 13.51 17.76
CA ASP A 130 9.22 13.49 17.86
C ASP A 130 8.69 14.72 18.62
N ASP A 131 9.34 15.11 19.73
CA ASP A 131 8.95 16.29 20.50
C ASP A 131 9.06 17.59 19.68
N VAL A 132 10.15 17.75 18.94
CA VAL A 132 10.38 18.92 18.09
C VAL A 132 9.37 18.98 16.94
N LEU A 133 9.16 17.86 16.25
CA LEU A 133 8.22 17.82 15.11
C LEU A 133 6.77 18.00 15.57
N ALA A 134 6.39 17.44 16.72
CA ALA A 134 5.08 17.67 17.33
C ALA A 134 4.86 19.16 17.64
N GLN A 135 5.88 19.85 18.16
CA GLN A 135 5.81 21.29 18.39
C GLN A 135 5.62 22.08 17.09
N MET A 136 6.30 21.70 16.00
CA MET A 136 6.12 22.36 14.70
C MET A 136 4.69 22.21 14.16
N TYR A 137 4.06 21.04 14.34
CA TYR A 137 2.65 20.87 13.99
C TYR A 137 1.73 21.67 14.92
N ALA A 138 2.02 21.76 16.21
CA ALA A 138 1.26 22.57 17.15
C ALA A 138 1.28 24.05 16.74
N ASP A 139 2.46 24.57 16.37
CA ASP A 139 2.64 25.94 15.89
C ASP A 139 1.83 26.22 14.61
N LYS A 140 1.70 25.25 13.71
CA LYS A 140 0.89 25.38 12.48
C LYS A 140 -0.61 25.30 12.75
N THR A 141 -1.02 24.32 13.55
CA THR A 141 -2.43 23.93 13.72
C THR A 141 -3.17 24.75 14.78
N GLY A 142 -2.44 25.38 15.71
CA GLY A 142 -3.00 26.02 16.90
C GLY A 142 -3.48 25.04 17.98
N LYS A 143 -3.23 23.74 17.81
CA LYS A 143 -3.51 22.69 18.80
C LYS A 143 -2.38 22.57 19.83
N THR A 144 -2.58 21.77 20.89
CA THR A 144 -1.48 21.51 21.83
C THR A 144 -0.48 20.52 21.24
N LYS A 145 0.77 20.58 21.73
CA LYS A 145 1.82 19.62 21.34
C LYS A 145 1.38 18.18 21.62
N GLU A 146 0.68 17.95 22.71
CA GLU A 146 0.17 16.63 23.10
C GLU A 146 -0.88 16.11 22.12
N GLU A 147 -1.77 16.97 21.61
CA GLU A 147 -2.74 16.59 20.58
C GLU A 147 -2.05 16.23 19.26
N CYS A 148 -1.04 17.00 18.86
CA CYS A 148 -0.23 16.71 17.67
C CYS A 148 0.58 15.41 17.84
N ALA A 149 1.22 15.21 18.99
CA ALA A 149 1.93 13.98 19.32
C ALA A 149 0.99 12.77 19.35
N ALA A 150 -0.23 12.92 19.88
CA ALA A 150 -1.24 11.87 19.85
C ALA A 150 -1.65 11.52 18.41
N GLN A 151 -1.76 12.51 17.52
CA GLN A 151 -2.04 12.25 16.10
C GLN A 151 -0.86 11.58 15.39
N MET A 152 0.38 11.99 15.68
CA MET A 152 1.59 11.31 15.19
C MET A 152 1.69 9.86 15.67
N ASN A 153 1.29 9.58 16.91
CA ASN A 153 1.24 8.23 17.47
C ASN A 153 0.23 7.32 16.75
N LYS A 154 -0.90 7.87 16.26
CA LYS A 154 -1.81 7.09 15.42
C LYS A 154 -1.16 6.73 14.08
N GLY A 155 -0.33 7.63 13.55
CA GLY A 155 0.43 7.43 12.34
C GLY A 155 -0.43 7.04 11.14
N ASN A 156 -1.69 7.51 11.08
CA ASN A 156 -2.66 7.10 10.07
C ASN A 156 -2.81 8.13 8.95
N TRP A 157 -3.27 7.67 7.79
CA TRP A 157 -3.67 8.56 6.71
C TRP A 157 -4.92 9.36 7.09
N MET A 158 -4.89 10.64 6.75
CA MET A 158 -6.00 11.59 6.78
C MET A 158 -6.36 11.94 5.34
N SER A 159 -7.65 12.07 5.07
CA SER A 159 -8.15 12.69 3.84
C SER A 159 -7.75 14.17 3.79
N ALA A 160 -7.85 14.75 2.59
CA ALA A 160 -7.67 16.18 2.36
C ALA A 160 -8.49 17.05 3.34
N GLN A 161 -9.77 16.71 3.57
CA GLN A 161 -10.64 17.44 4.49
C GLN A 161 -10.20 17.28 5.95
N GLU A 162 -9.87 16.06 6.39
CA GLU A 162 -9.38 15.83 7.76
C GLU A 162 -8.07 16.59 8.02
N ALA A 163 -7.19 16.72 7.02
CA ALA A 163 -5.96 17.49 7.14
C ALA A 163 -6.23 18.99 7.31
N VAL A 164 -7.23 19.53 6.61
CA VAL A 164 -7.69 20.93 6.78
C VAL A 164 -8.36 21.11 8.15
N ASP A 165 -9.25 20.20 8.54
CA ASP A 165 -9.96 20.27 9.83
C ASP A 165 -9.01 20.15 11.03
N PHE A 166 -7.91 19.39 10.88
CA PHE A 166 -6.85 19.32 11.87
C PHE A 166 -5.97 20.58 11.89
N GLY A 167 -5.96 21.37 10.81
CA GLY A 167 -5.15 22.58 10.66
C GLY A 167 -3.75 22.35 10.08
N LEU A 168 -3.47 21.18 9.50
CA LEU A 168 -2.18 20.88 8.87
C LEU A 168 -2.05 21.53 7.48
N VAL A 169 -3.19 21.77 6.84
CA VAL A 169 -3.32 22.37 5.51
C VAL A 169 -4.30 23.54 5.59
N ASP A 170 -4.09 24.58 4.79
CA ASP A 170 -4.89 25.81 4.86
C ASP A 170 -6.21 25.69 4.09
N SER A 171 -6.22 24.98 2.96
CA SER A 171 -7.43 24.86 2.11
C SER A 171 -7.43 23.63 1.19
N ILE A 172 -8.62 23.27 0.72
CA ILE A 172 -8.79 22.30 -0.37
C ILE A 172 -8.64 23.02 -1.71
N TYR A 173 -7.89 22.41 -2.62
CA TYR A 173 -7.85 22.77 -4.04
C TYR A 173 -8.75 21.81 -4.83
N GLU A 174 -9.70 22.36 -5.58
CA GLU A 174 -10.63 21.61 -6.43
C GLU A 174 -10.31 21.88 -7.90
N ASP A 175 -9.95 20.83 -8.63
CA ASP A 175 -9.72 20.84 -10.08
C ASP A 175 -9.88 19.42 -10.62
N ASP A 176 -10.82 19.23 -11.56
CA ASP A 176 -11.18 17.91 -12.09
C ASP A 176 -9.99 17.12 -12.68
N LYS A 177 -8.98 17.81 -13.23
CA LYS A 177 -7.83 17.16 -13.86
C LYS A 177 -6.84 16.70 -12.78
N ASP A 178 -6.54 17.58 -11.83
CA ASP A 178 -5.59 17.28 -10.76
C ASP A 178 -6.19 16.27 -9.75
N GLU A 179 -7.50 16.26 -9.55
CA GLU A 179 -8.24 15.23 -8.81
C GLU A 179 -8.10 13.84 -9.46
N LYS A 180 -8.26 13.75 -10.80
CA LYS A 180 -8.06 12.48 -11.52
C LYS A 180 -6.62 11.98 -11.41
N ALA A 181 -5.64 12.86 -11.57
CA ALA A 181 -4.23 12.51 -11.41
C ALA A 181 -3.91 12.00 -9.99
N THR A 182 -4.50 12.63 -8.97
CA THR A 182 -4.38 12.23 -7.57
C THR A 182 -4.94 10.83 -7.32
N VAL A 183 -6.07 10.48 -7.94
CA VAL A 183 -6.65 9.12 -7.85
C VAL A 183 -5.72 8.09 -8.49
N GLU A 184 -5.09 8.40 -9.62
CA GLU A 184 -4.11 7.51 -10.24
C GLU A 184 -2.89 7.26 -9.33
N ILE A 185 -2.35 8.31 -8.72
CA ILE A 185 -1.22 8.20 -7.77
C ILE A 185 -1.61 7.34 -6.55
N THR A 186 -2.81 7.54 -6.02
CA THR A 186 -3.35 6.75 -4.91
C THR A 186 -3.44 5.26 -5.27
N ASN A 187 -3.94 4.95 -6.47
CA ASN A 187 -4.02 3.57 -6.95
C ASN A 187 -2.63 2.95 -7.11
N LEU A 188 -1.65 3.72 -7.60
CA LEU A 188 -0.26 3.26 -7.67
C LEU A 188 0.32 2.96 -6.29
N PHE A 189 0.06 3.79 -5.29
CA PHE A 189 0.46 3.51 -3.90
C PHE A 189 -0.15 2.20 -3.39
N MET A 190 -1.47 2.03 -3.56
CA MET A 190 -2.16 0.82 -3.10
C MET A 190 -1.64 -0.45 -3.76
N ASN A 191 -1.40 -0.40 -5.08
CA ASN A 191 -0.90 -1.54 -5.85
C ASN A 191 0.55 -1.89 -5.45
N ASN A 192 1.37 -0.88 -5.15
CA ASN A 192 2.78 -1.05 -4.79
C ASN A 192 3.03 -1.07 -3.27
N TYR A 193 1.99 -1.17 -2.45
CA TYR A 193 2.15 -1.05 -0.99
C TYR A 193 3.12 -2.07 -0.39
N LYS A 194 3.21 -3.27 -0.96
CA LYS A 194 4.16 -4.32 -0.52
C LYS A 194 5.61 -3.81 -0.49
N ASN A 195 5.98 -2.95 -1.43
CA ASN A 195 7.32 -2.37 -1.53
C ASN A 195 7.53 -1.18 -0.58
N ASN A 196 6.46 -0.62 -0.02
CA ASN A 196 6.49 0.54 0.89
C ASN A 196 6.31 0.14 2.36
N LYS A 197 5.99 -1.12 2.65
CA LYS A 197 5.73 -1.63 4.01
C LYS A 197 6.94 -1.42 4.95
N GLU A 198 8.16 -1.53 4.42
CA GLU A 198 9.39 -1.41 5.20
C GLU A 198 9.73 0.04 5.59
N ALA A 199 9.13 1.03 4.92
CA ALA A 199 9.31 2.44 5.26
C ALA A 199 8.51 2.89 6.49
N GLY A 200 7.73 1.98 7.12
CA GLY A 200 6.92 2.29 8.31
C GLY A 200 5.64 3.08 8.02
N ILE A 201 5.29 3.27 6.73
CA ILE A 201 4.06 3.94 6.31
C ILE A 201 2.93 2.91 6.28
N PRO A 202 1.79 3.15 6.94
CA PRO A 202 0.67 2.21 6.95
C PRO A 202 -0.01 2.11 5.57
N PRO A 203 -0.77 1.05 5.29
CA PRO A 203 -1.59 1.00 4.10
C PRO A 203 -2.69 2.05 4.21
N LEU A 204 -3.24 2.48 3.07
CA LEU A 204 -4.51 3.19 3.08
C LEU A 204 -5.58 2.28 3.70
N PRO A 205 -6.54 2.85 4.45
CA PRO A 205 -7.69 2.08 4.91
C PRO A 205 -8.32 1.42 3.68
N LYS A 206 -8.34 0.08 3.66
CA LYS A 206 -9.06 -0.61 2.59
C LYS A 206 -10.51 -0.16 2.73
N PRO A 207 -11.15 0.39 1.69
CA PRO A 207 -12.59 0.42 1.69
C PRO A 207 -13.00 -1.04 1.90
N GLN A 208 -13.83 -1.34 2.90
CA GLN A 208 -14.53 -2.62 2.94
C GLN A 208 -15.31 -2.72 1.64
N GLN A 209 -14.70 -3.28 0.60
CA GLN A 209 -15.41 -3.62 -0.62
C GLN A 209 -16.35 -4.72 -0.17
N PRO A 210 -17.68 -4.53 -0.24
CA PRO A 210 -18.58 -5.66 -0.06
C PRO A 210 -18.11 -6.72 -1.06
N ILE A 211 -18.01 -7.98 -0.62
CA ILE A 211 -17.53 -9.09 -1.46
C ILE A 211 -18.29 -9.12 -2.80
N ALA A 212 -19.56 -8.68 -2.78
CA ALA A 212 -20.45 -8.44 -3.92
C ALA A 212 -19.94 -7.42 -4.98
N ALA A 213 -18.95 -6.58 -4.68
CA ALA A 213 -18.37 -5.62 -5.63
C ALA A 213 -17.28 -6.25 -6.51
N VAL A 214 -16.63 -7.31 -6.02
CA VAL A 214 -15.50 -7.97 -6.70
C VAL A 214 -15.86 -9.35 -7.21
N ALA A 215 -16.76 -10.07 -6.53
CA ALA A 215 -17.30 -11.35 -6.97
C ALA A 215 -18.82 -11.38 -6.82
N ASP A 216 -19.52 -12.01 -7.76
CA ASP A 216 -20.94 -12.32 -7.60
C ASP A 216 -21.16 -13.41 -6.54
N SER A 217 -22.42 -13.76 -6.30
CA SER A 217 -22.80 -14.81 -5.34
C SER A 217 -22.26 -16.21 -5.67
N GLU A 218 -21.72 -16.40 -6.88
CA GLU A 218 -21.15 -17.65 -7.37
C GLU A 218 -19.61 -17.63 -7.35
N GLY A 219 -19.00 -16.52 -6.91
CA GLY A 219 -17.55 -16.37 -6.83
C GLY A 219 -16.89 -15.89 -8.13
N ASN A 220 -17.67 -15.53 -9.16
CA ASN A 220 -17.13 -15.01 -10.41
C ASN A 220 -16.87 -13.50 -10.33
N PRO A 221 -15.80 -12.99 -10.95
CA PRO A 221 -15.53 -11.56 -10.95
C PRO A 221 -16.68 -10.74 -11.54
N THR A 222 -17.08 -9.64 -10.87
CA THR A 222 -18.20 -8.82 -11.37
C THR A 222 -17.85 -8.15 -12.72
N PRO A 223 -18.83 -7.87 -13.59
CA PRO A 223 -18.60 -7.16 -14.86
C PRO A 223 -17.90 -5.81 -14.67
N THR A 224 -18.25 -5.07 -13.62
CA THR A 224 -17.63 -3.79 -13.25
C THR A 224 -16.17 -3.95 -12.83
N PHE A 225 -15.85 -5.04 -12.11
CA PHE A 225 -14.48 -5.37 -11.71
C PHE A 225 -13.63 -5.77 -12.94
N LEU A 226 -14.17 -6.59 -13.84
CA LEU A 226 -13.52 -6.96 -15.10
C LEU A 226 -13.25 -5.72 -15.96
N GLN A 227 -14.25 -4.85 -16.13
CA GLN A 227 -14.13 -3.61 -16.91
C GLN A 227 -13.02 -2.69 -16.38
N LYS A 228 -12.95 -2.49 -15.05
CA LYS A 228 -11.89 -1.69 -14.41
C LYS A 228 -10.51 -2.33 -14.53
N THR A 229 -10.42 -3.64 -14.38
CA THR A 229 -9.18 -4.41 -14.53
C THR A 229 -8.65 -4.32 -15.97
N LEU A 230 -9.54 -4.52 -16.95
CA LEU A 230 -9.25 -4.36 -18.38
C LEU A 230 -8.83 -2.94 -18.74
N GLN A 231 -9.44 -1.93 -18.13
CA GLN A 231 -9.06 -0.53 -18.34
C GLN A 231 -7.68 -0.22 -17.74
N GLY A 232 -7.34 -0.80 -16.58
CA GLY A 232 -5.99 -0.74 -16.00
C GLY A 232 -4.94 -1.38 -16.92
N ILE A 233 -5.26 -2.53 -17.51
CA ILE A 233 -4.39 -3.21 -18.49
C ILE A 233 -4.27 -2.39 -19.78
N LYS A 234 -5.36 -1.81 -20.28
CA LYS A 234 -5.34 -0.91 -21.43
C LYS A 234 -4.43 0.29 -21.18
N ASN A 235 -4.47 0.87 -19.99
CA ASN A 235 -3.60 2.00 -19.61
C ASN A 235 -2.12 1.58 -19.48
N LEU A 236 -1.85 0.35 -19.04
CA LEU A 236 -0.51 -0.24 -19.02
C LEU A 236 0.03 -0.49 -20.44
N LEU A 237 -0.82 -0.92 -21.38
CA LEU A 237 -0.45 -1.17 -22.77
C LEU A 237 -0.23 0.13 -23.57
N HIS A 238 -0.92 1.22 -23.24
CA HIS A 238 -0.78 2.51 -23.93
C HIS A 238 0.37 3.40 -23.40
N LYS A 239 1.08 3.01 -22.32
CA LYS A 239 2.27 3.74 -21.80
C LYS A 239 3.59 3.28 -22.43
N SER A 240 3.59 2.90 -23.69
CA SER A 240 4.78 2.53 -24.46
C SER A 240 5.37 3.73 -25.22
N ASN A 241 5.80 4.75 -24.47
CA ASN A 241 6.72 5.80 -24.94
C ASN A 241 7.47 6.43 -23.76
N VAL A 242 8.20 5.63 -22.96
CA VAL A 242 9.35 6.11 -22.18
C VAL A 242 10.39 4.99 -22.14
N GLU A 243 11.63 5.39 -22.32
CA GLU A 243 12.83 4.59 -22.57
C GLU A 243 13.22 3.61 -21.45
N ASP A 244 13.99 2.61 -21.88
CA ASP A 244 14.60 1.48 -21.15
C ASP A 244 15.06 1.80 -19.72
N ASN A 245 14.64 0.97 -18.77
CA ASN A 245 15.56 0.55 -17.71
C ASN A 245 15.23 -0.86 -17.22
N GLN A 246 16.23 -1.71 -17.32
CA GLN A 246 16.17 -3.13 -17.02
C GLN A 246 15.99 -3.39 -15.52
N GLN A 247 14.83 -3.89 -15.13
CA GLN A 247 14.70 -4.76 -13.95
C GLN A 247 13.92 -6.02 -14.34
N GLN A 248 14.67 -7.11 -14.52
CA GLN A 248 14.15 -8.47 -14.51
C GLN A 248 13.59 -8.78 -13.12
N MET A 249 12.26 -8.77 -12.97
CA MET A 249 11.58 -9.35 -11.82
C MET A 249 10.43 -10.24 -12.29
N SER A 250 10.57 -11.55 -12.06
CA SER A 250 9.53 -12.52 -11.69
C SER A 250 8.08 -12.19 -12.13
N LYS A 251 7.78 -12.27 -13.43
CA LYS A 251 6.50 -11.88 -14.06
C LYS A 251 5.45 -12.99 -14.16
N THR A 252 5.17 -13.77 -13.10
CA THR A 252 4.20 -14.88 -13.21
C THR A 252 3.06 -14.89 -12.18
N LYS A 253 2.96 -13.89 -11.30
CA LYS A 253 1.90 -13.89 -10.26
C LYS A 253 0.98 -12.67 -10.18
N GLU A 254 1.07 -11.73 -11.12
CA GLU A 254 0.31 -10.47 -11.01
C GLU A 254 -1.00 -10.40 -11.81
N ASN A 255 -1.44 -11.45 -12.49
CA ASN A 255 -2.64 -11.34 -13.34
C ASN A 255 -3.52 -12.59 -13.37
N ALA A 256 -3.72 -13.24 -12.23
CA ALA A 256 -4.58 -14.43 -12.11
C ALA A 256 -5.98 -14.23 -12.72
N ALA A 257 -6.57 -13.04 -12.56
CA ALA A 257 -7.88 -12.72 -13.12
C ALA A 257 -7.85 -12.57 -14.66
N LEU A 258 -6.79 -12.02 -15.23
CA LEU A 258 -6.62 -11.88 -16.69
C LEU A 258 -6.33 -13.23 -17.35
N LEU A 259 -5.49 -14.04 -16.71
CA LEU A 259 -5.18 -15.41 -17.10
C LEU A 259 -6.44 -16.28 -17.08
N ALA A 260 -7.25 -16.17 -16.02
CA ALA A 260 -8.54 -16.84 -15.95
C ALA A 260 -9.53 -16.36 -17.03
N ALA A 261 -9.62 -15.03 -17.27
CA ALA A 261 -10.51 -14.47 -18.28
C ALA A 261 -10.15 -14.91 -19.71
N LEU A 262 -8.86 -14.95 -20.02
CA LEU A 262 -8.36 -15.43 -21.31
C LEU A 262 -8.30 -16.97 -21.39
N ALA A 263 -8.48 -17.66 -20.26
CA ALA A 263 -8.28 -19.10 -20.08
C ALA A 263 -6.88 -19.57 -20.52
N VAL A 264 -5.85 -18.84 -20.10
CA VAL A 264 -4.44 -19.17 -20.39
C VAL A 264 -3.62 -19.15 -19.13
N ASP A 265 -2.66 -20.07 -19.00
CA ASP A 265 -1.82 -20.21 -17.81
C ASP A 265 -0.73 -19.12 -17.72
N SER A 266 -0.38 -18.51 -18.86
CA SER A 266 0.55 -17.39 -18.94
C SER A 266 0.31 -16.57 -20.21
N LEU A 267 0.76 -15.31 -20.19
CA LEU A 267 0.81 -14.47 -21.39
C LEU A 267 2.26 -14.36 -21.85
N PRO A 268 2.58 -14.71 -23.10
CA PRO A 268 3.93 -14.54 -23.62
C PRO A 268 4.29 -13.05 -23.65
N THR A 269 5.56 -12.74 -23.44
CA THR A 269 6.08 -11.37 -23.59
C THR A 269 7.01 -11.28 -24.79
N ASP A 270 7.04 -10.13 -25.45
CA ASP A 270 8.05 -9.82 -26.46
C ASP A 270 9.42 -9.55 -25.81
N ASP A 271 10.43 -9.34 -26.66
CA ASP A 271 11.80 -9.03 -26.26
C ASP A 271 11.93 -7.71 -25.47
N LYS A 272 10.85 -6.91 -25.41
CA LYS A 272 10.72 -5.67 -24.65
C LYS A 272 9.90 -5.86 -23.37
N GLY A 273 9.52 -7.09 -23.05
CA GLY A 273 8.77 -7.44 -21.85
C GLY A 273 7.29 -7.03 -21.89
N GLN A 274 6.74 -6.73 -23.06
CA GLN A 274 5.32 -6.42 -23.30
C GLN A 274 4.53 -7.69 -23.55
N TYR A 275 3.32 -7.81 -22.99
CA TYR A 275 2.48 -8.98 -23.22
C TYR A 275 1.98 -9.02 -24.67
N ILE A 276 2.21 -10.16 -25.34
CA ILE A 276 1.72 -10.45 -26.68
C ILE A 276 0.43 -11.25 -26.55
N LEU A 277 -0.65 -10.75 -27.15
CA LEU A 277 -1.91 -11.47 -27.27
C LEU A 277 -2.00 -12.09 -28.67
N THR A 278 -2.43 -13.35 -28.73
CA THR A 278 -2.83 -14.00 -29.98
C THR A 278 -4.11 -13.36 -30.53
N ALA A 279 -4.39 -13.59 -31.83
CA ALA A 279 -5.63 -13.12 -32.45
C ALA A 279 -6.88 -13.64 -31.71
N GLU A 280 -6.87 -14.92 -31.31
CA GLU A 280 -7.96 -15.55 -30.54
C GLU A 280 -8.13 -14.94 -29.15
N GLN A 281 -7.03 -14.66 -28.44
CA GLN A 281 -7.08 -13.98 -27.13
C GLN A 281 -7.60 -12.55 -27.27
N THR A 282 -7.24 -11.87 -28.36
CA THR A 282 -7.73 -10.51 -28.67
C THR A 282 -9.22 -10.52 -29.02
N GLU A 283 -9.68 -11.53 -29.75
CA GLU A 283 -11.09 -11.73 -30.09
C GLU A 283 -11.93 -12.05 -28.85
N LYS A 284 -11.46 -12.97 -28.00
CA LYS A 284 -12.09 -13.30 -26.70
C LYS A 284 -12.15 -12.09 -25.76
N LEU A 285 -11.10 -11.27 -25.74
CA LEU A 285 -11.10 -9.99 -25.02
C LEU A 285 -12.16 -9.04 -25.59
N ASN A 286 -12.27 -8.94 -26.91
CA ASN A 286 -13.26 -8.09 -27.59
C ASN A 286 -14.70 -8.59 -27.40
N GLU A 287 -14.92 -9.90 -27.33
CA GLU A 287 -16.22 -10.50 -26.99
C GLU A 287 -16.60 -10.20 -25.55
N MET A 288 -15.66 -10.34 -24.61
CA MET A 288 -15.83 -9.92 -23.21
C MET A 288 -16.08 -8.41 -23.06
N LEU A 289 -15.64 -7.61 -24.03
CA LEU A 289 -15.80 -6.14 -24.04
C LEU A 289 -17.08 -5.65 -24.74
N GLY A 290 -17.83 -6.50 -25.47
CA GLY A 290 -19.15 -6.23 -26.06
C GLY A 290 -19.34 -4.90 -26.84
N LYS A 291 -19.51 -4.98 -28.17
CA LYS A 291 -19.82 -3.83 -29.05
C LYS A 291 -21.18 -3.15 -28.76
N PRO A 292 -21.38 -1.87 -29.17
CA PRO A 292 -22.67 -1.17 -29.11
C PRO A 292 -23.74 -1.86 -29.98
N LYS A 293 -25.00 -1.83 -29.53
CA LYS A 293 -26.17 -2.37 -30.24
C LYS A 293 -26.31 -1.78 -31.65
N ASP A 294 -26.58 -2.64 -32.62
CA ASP A 294 -27.36 -2.31 -33.83
C ASP A 294 -28.36 -3.45 -34.11
N GLU A 295 -29.54 -3.07 -34.62
CA GLU A 295 -30.80 -3.80 -34.61
C GLU A 295 -31.02 -4.81 -35.77
N HIS A 296 -31.82 -5.86 -35.48
CA HIS A 296 -32.76 -6.63 -36.33
C HIS A 296 -32.30 -7.46 -37.57
N LYS A 297 -32.44 -8.80 -37.53
CA LYS A 297 -33.62 -9.58 -38.01
C LYS A 297 -33.47 -11.12 -37.84
N ASP A 298 -34.64 -11.74 -37.82
CA ASP A 298 -35.05 -13.11 -37.46
C ASP A 298 -34.60 -14.25 -38.40
N ASP A 299 -34.63 -15.47 -37.84
CA ASP A 299 -35.05 -16.77 -38.41
C ASP A 299 -34.11 -17.97 -38.09
N SER A 300 -34.63 -18.84 -37.23
CA SER A 300 -34.18 -20.22 -36.91
C SER A 300 -34.33 -21.17 -38.13
N PRO A 301 -33.65 -22.36 -38.23
CA PRO A 301 -33.63 -23.39 -37.18
C PRO A 301 -32.38 -24.27 -37.02
N ALA A 302 -32.36 -24.94 -35.87
CA ALA A 302 -31.32 -25.84 -35.35
C ALA A 302 -31.00 -27.06 -36.24
N PRO A 303 -29.77 -27.60 -36.10
CA PRO A 303 -29.65 -29.05 -35.89
C PRO A 303 -28.58 -29.47 -34.86
N GLN A 304 -29.04 -30.34 -33.95
CA GLN A 304 -28.46 -31.60 -33.46
C GLN A 304 -27.00 -31.66 -32.94
N ALA A 305 -26.92 -32.09 -31.68
CA ALA A 305 -25.71 -32.55 -31.00
C ALA A 305 -25.18 -33.89 -31.55
N PRO A 306 -23.85 -34.07 -31.53
CA PRO A 306 -23.23 -35.35 -31.24
C PRO A 306 -22.53 -35.33 -29.86
N LYS A 307 -22.54 -36.51 -29.25
CA LYS A 307 -22.06 -36.89 -27.92
C LYS A 307 -20.54 -36.78 -27.81
N ASP A 308 -20.04 -36.36 -26.64
CA ASP A 308 -19.09 -37.12 -25.81
C ASP A 308 -18.85 -36.44 -24.44
N GLN A 309 -18.72 -37.26 -23.40
CA GLN A 309 -18.68 -36.90 -21.97
C GLN A 309 -17.37 -36.20 -21.54
N PRO A 310 -17.42 -35.38 -20.47
CA PRO A 310 -16.40 -35.45 -19.42
C PRO A 310 -17.00 -35.91 -18.08
N LYS A 311 -16.29 -36.84 -17.44
CA LYS A 311 -16.63 -37.50 -16.17
C LYS A 311 -16.51 -36.55 -14.97
N ASP A 312 -17.60 -36.41 -14.22
CA ASP A 312 -17.72 -36.63 -12.76
C ASP A 312 -16.82 -35.93 -11.71
N GLU A 313 -16.15 -34.81 -11.98
CA GLU A 313 -15.43 -34.02 -10.94
C GLU A 313 -16.34 -33.52 -9.80
N ALA A 314 -17.61 -33.24 -10.10
CA ALA A 314 -18.59 -32.78 -9.11
C ALA A 314 -19.00 -33.87 -8.10
N SER A 315 -18.80 -35.15 -8.43
CA SER A 315 -19.11 -36.28 -7.55
C SER A 315 -18.00 -36.52 -6.53
N GLU A 316 -16.74 -36.38 -6.93
CA GLU A 316 -15.56 -36.55 -6.08
C GLU A 316 -15.45 -35.43 -5.06
N LEU A 317 -15.66 -34.17 -5.47
CA LEU A 317 -15.65 -33.02 -4.57
C LEU A 317 -16.75 -33.09 -3.49
N LYS A 318 -17.92 -33.67 -3.80
CA LYS A 318 -18.98 -33.90 -2.81
C LYS A 318 -18.63 -35.02 -1.83
N ALA A 319 -17.92 -36.05 -2.28
CA ALA A 319 -17.45 -37.13 -1.42
C ALA A 319 -16.36 -36.65 -0.44
N GLU A 320 -15.43 -35.81 -0.90
CA GLU A 320 -14.39 -35.21 -0.05
C GLU A 320 -14.97 -34.26 0.99
N LEU A 321 -15.93 -33.42 0.61
CA LEU A 321 -16.61 -32.52 1.55
C LEU A 321 -17.36 -33.28 2.64
N GLN A 322 -17.97 -34.42 2.31
CA GLN A 322 -18.68 -35.25 3.28
C GLN A 322 -17.72 -35.96 4.23
N LYS A 323 -16.57 -36.41 3.73
CA LYS A 323 -15.52 -37.02 4.55
C LYS A 323 -14.93 -36.02 5.55
N ALA A 324 -14.62 -34.81 5.11
CA ALA A 324 -14.10 -33.74 5.96
C ALA A 324 -15.08 -33.35 7.09
N LYS A 325 -16.39 -33.34 6.80
CA LYS A 325 -17.42 -33.08 7.83
C LYS A 325 -17.51 -34.18 8.88
N ASN A 326 -17.35 -35.43 8.48
CA ASN A 326 -17.38 -36.57 9.42
C ASN A 326 -16.14 -36.59 10.32
N ASP A 327 -14.96 -36.26 9.77
CA ASP A 327 -13.71 -36.21 10.54
C ASP A 327 -13.73 -35.07 11.58
N LEU A 328 -14.35 -33.93 11.25
CA LEU A 328 -14.52 -32.81 12.18
C LEU A 328 -15.42 -33.20 13.37
N ALA A 329 -16.54 -33.88 13.10
CA ALA A 329 -17.46 -34.32 14.13
C ALA A 329 -16.81 -35.33 15.11
N ALA A 330 -15.97 -36.23 14.60
CA ALA A 330 -15.24 -37.20 15.44
C ALA A 330 -14.20 -36.53 16.36
N LYS A 331 -13.57 -35.44 15.90
CA LYS A 331 -12.61 -34.67 16.70
C LYS A 331 -13.28 -33.86 17.80
N ASP A 332 -14.44 -33.28 17.53
CA ASP A 332 -15.23 -32.56 18.54
C ASP A 332 -15.72 -33.49 19.66
N GLU A 333 -16.05 -34.75 19.32
CA GLU A 333 -16.42 -35.76 20.30
C GLU A 333 -15.23 -36.21 21.18
N GLN A 334 -14.02 -36.32 20.61
CA GLN A 334 -12.79 -36.57 21.37
C GLN A 334 -12.47 -35.43 22.35
N ILE A 335 -12.63 -34.17 21.94
CA ILE A 335 -12.40 -33.00 22.79
C ILE A 335 -13.38 -33.01 23.98
N LYS A 336 -14.65 -33.35 23.72
CA LYS A 336 -15.69 -33.39 24.76
C LYS A 336 -15.47 -34.53 25.78
N ASN A 337 -14.86 -35.63 25.36
CA ASN A 337 -14.51 -36.75 26.25
C ASN A 337 -13.28 -36.45 27.12
N LEU A 338 -12.32 -35.66 26.62
CA LEU A 338 -11.15 -35.24 27.39
C LEU A 338 -11.49 -34.21 28.49
N GLN A 339 -12.57 -33.47 28.33
CA GLN A 339 -13.04 -32.49 29.32
C GLN A 339 -13.79 -33.10 30.54
N LYS A 340 -14.08 -34.41 30.54
CA LYS A 340 -14.93 -35.05 31.57
C LYS A 340 -14.19 -35.81 32.67
N ASN A 341 -12.85 -35.93 32.64
CA ASN A 341 -12.07 -36.66 33.64
C ASN A 341 -11.01 -35.77 34.32
N PRO A 342 -11.30 -35.16 35.50
CA PRO A 342 -10.25 -34.53 36.30
C PRO A 342 -9.56 -35.58 37.19
N SER A 343 -8.22 -35.63 37.15
CA SER A 343 -7.38 -36.31 38.16
C SER A 343 -7.03 -35.35 39.31
N PRO A 344 -6.67 -35.87 40.49
CA PRO A 344 -6.87 -35.18 41.77
C PRO A 344 -5.80 -34.13 42.12
N GLU A 345 -6.30 -33.08 42.77
CA GLU A 345 -5.68 -31.94 43.47
C GLU A 345 -4.15 -31.88 43.56
N ASP A 346 -3.56 -30.83 42.95
CA ASP A 346 -2.27 -30.28 43.36
C ASP A 346 -2.48 -28.90 44.00
N LYS A 347 -1.95 -28.74 45.22
CA LYS A 347 -2.17 -27.60 46.12
C LYS A 347 -0.95 -26.69 46.09
N THR A 348 -0.87 -25.81 45.11
CA THR A 348 0.02 -24.65 45.15
C THR A 348 -0.68 -23.44 44.52
N ASN A 349 -1.51 -22.79 45.32
CA ASN A 349 -1.79 -21.36 45.15
C ASN A 349 -0.58 -20.65 45.76
N ASP A 350 0.24 -20.01 44.93
CA ASP A 350 0.74 -18.64 45.13
C ASP A 350 1.88 -18.34 44.12
N ASN A 351 1.62 -17.37 43.22
CA ASN A 351 2.45 -16.85 42.11
C ASN A 351 2.61 -17.75 40.86
N PRO A 352 2.77 -17.22 39.61
CA PRO A 352 3.60 -16.05 39.24
C PRO A 352 3.09 -15.15 38.08
N ALA A 353 3.80 -14.03 37.87
CA ALA A 353 3.89 -13.34 36.59
C ALA A 353 5.15 -13.85 35.87
N ASP A 354 5.00 -14.38 34.65
CA ASP A 354 5.87 -14.06 33.52
C ASP A 354 5.40 -14.74 32.24
N GLU A 355 5.43 -13.95 31.17
CA GLU A 355 5.06 -14.28 29.81
C GLU A 355 6.18 -15.07 29.10
N HIS A 356 5.86 -16.22 28.54
CA HIS A 356 6.52 -16.75 27.34
C HIS A 356 5.47 -17.38 26.40
N PRO A 357 5.26 -16.88 25.18
CA PRO A 357 4.48 -17.57 24.17
C PRO A 357 5.25 -18.76 23.58
N GLN A 358 4.82 -19.95 23.99
CA GLN A 358 4.64 -21.20 23.21
C GLN A 358 5.48 -21.36 21.93
N VAL A 359 6.53 -22.18 22.02
CA VAL A 359 7.13 -22.88 20.88
C VAL A 359 6.06 -23.77 20.25
N THR A 360 5.84 -23.63 18.94
CA THR A 360 4.84 -24.40 18.20
C THR A 360 5.48 -25.58 17.46
N ALA A 361 4.66 -26.54 17.04
CA ALA A 361 5.11 -27.67 16.23
C ALA A 361 5.76 -27.27 14.88
N PHE A 362 5.57 -26.02 14.42
CA PHE A 362 6.23 -25.48 13.23
C PHE A 362 7.72 -25.16 13.50
N ASP A 363 8.05 -24.75 14.73
CA ASP A 363 9.40 -24.43 15.18
C ASP A 363 10.28 -25.69 15.32
N ILE A 364 9.65 -26.85 15.52
CA ILE A 364 10.34 -28.16 15.59
C ILE A 364 10.45 -28.80 14.20
N ALA A 365 9.44 -28.64 13.32
CA ALA A 365 9.45 -29.21 11.98
C ALA A 365 10.48 -28.58 11.02
N LYS A 366 10.93 -27.35 11.28
CA LYS A 366 12.01 -26.71 10.50
C LYS A 366 13.41 -27.14 10.96
N ALA A 367 13.57 -27.59 12.21
CA ALA A 367 14.85 -28.01 12.79
C ALA A 367 15.35 -29.37 12.28
N ILE A 368 14.52 -30.13 11.55
CA ILE A 368 14.80 -31.54 11.22
C ILE A 368 14.78 -31.83 9.72
N LYS A 369 14.31 -30.91 8.86
CA LYS A 369 14.04 -31.34 7.48
C LYS A 369 15.28 -31.81 6.72
N ASP A 370 16.43 -31.12 6.73
CA ASP A 370 17.54 -31.54 5.86
C ASP A 370 18.93 -31.09 6.35
N ILE A 371 19.91 -31.93 6.70
CA ILE A 371 20.17 -33.31 6.23
C ILE A 371 19.98 -33.47 4.72
#